data_AF-A0A1Q2CQW6-F1
#
_entry.id   AF-A0A1Q2CQW6-F1
#
_cell.length_a   1.000
_cell.length_b   1.000
_cell.length_c   1.000
_cell.angle_alpha   90.00
_cell.angle_beta   90.00
_cell.angle_gamma   90.00
#
_symmetry.space_group_name_H-M   'P 1'
#
loop_
_entity.id
_entity.type
_entity.pdbx_description
1 polymer ?
#
loop_
_entity_poly.entity_id
_entity_poly.type
_entity_poly.pdbx_seq_one_letter_code
_entity_poly.pdbx_strand_id
1 'polypeptide(L)'
;MSVRSALNIEHLLDTADASWPEWTWPEPSLAQFSSSQEVASWRGTALWQEDREVLLALGRLTLVDESRTSATAVLVSLVLPACESVVSIRSRNTRDFRHLEEVAAGYLWSEVVQYPWNAPLRGWIPQGIARRVGRALDREFGWGEASERVWRERAAVSPEALERVPAGRSNREALQSSELYWWALSEAGLPREDLDLLVALAVSASDEGATARASAGITARAACLRVAGPGESADQVQSRAIRALKHLRAAAQPAA
;
A
#
# COMPACT_ATOMS: atom_id res chain seq x y z
N MET A 1 -17.08 11.41 16.02
CA MET A 1 -17.88 10.63 15.07
C MET A 1 -17.10 9.34 14.86
N SER A 2 -17.49 8.47 13.93
CA SER A 2 -16.70 7.30 13.54
C SER A 2 -16.55 7.33 12.02
N VAL A 3 -15.54 6.64 11.48
CA VAL A 3 -15.42 6.46 10.01
C VAL A 3 -16.73 5.90 9.43
N ARG A 4 -17.41 5.01 10.17
CA ARG A 4 -18.77 4.53 9.84
C ARG A 4 -19.78 5.66 9.64
N SER A 5 -19.84 6.59 10.60
CA SER A 5 -20.76 7.73 10.55
C SER A 5 -20.43 8.70 9.42
N ALA A 6 -19.15 8.86 9.08
CA ALA A 6 -18.72 9.72 7.97
C ALA A 6 -19.05 9.11 6.58
N LEU A 7 -19.08 7.78 6.49
CA LEU A 7 -19.48 7.06 5.27
C LEU A 7 -20.97 7.22 4.96
N ASN A 8 -21.84 7.24 5.99
CA ASN A 8 -23.30 7.38 5.84
C ASN A 8 -23.91 6.41 4.80
N ILE A 9 -23.51 5.13 4.88
CA ILE A 9 -23.85 4.10 3.88
C ILE A 9 -25.04 3.22 4.29
N GLU A 10 -25.73 3.47 5.41
CA GLU A 10 -26.81 2.57 5.88
C GLU A 10 -27.90 2.36 4.82
N HIS A 11 -28.37 3.43 4.18
CA HIS A 11 -29.36 3.35 3.10
C HIS A 11 -28.90 2.51 1.89
N LEU A 12 -27.59 2.47 1.61
CA LEU A 12 -27.02 1.65 0.54
C LEU A 12 -26.92 0.18 0.95
N LEU A 13 -26.73 -0.10 2.23
CA LEU A 13 -26.78 -1.47 2.77
C LEU A 13 -28.21 -2.02 2.74
N ASP A 14 -29.21 -1.20 3.07
CA ASP A 14 -30.63 -1.59 2.93
C ASP A 14 -30.97 -1.92 1.47
N THR A 15 -30.45 -1.11 0.53
CA THR A 15 -30.61 -1.35 -0.91
C THR A 15 -29.89 -2.64 -1.34
N ALA A 16 -28.68 -2.89 -0.80
CA ALA A 16 -27.94 -4.11 -1.08
C ALA A 16 -28.66 -5.37 -0.59
N ASP A 17 -29.25 -5.32 0.61
CA ASP A 17 -30.01 -6.43 1.19
C ASP A 17 -31.29 -6.72 0.38
N ALA A 18 -31.95 -5.68 -0.16
CA ALA A 18 -33.09 -5.85 -1.06
C ALA A 18 -32.71 -6.51 -2.40
N SER A 19 -31.54 -6.19 -2.95
CA SER A 19 -31.00 -6.79 -4.18
C SER A 19 -30.28 -8.12 -3.97
N TRP A 20 -30.07 -8.55 -2.71
CA TRP A 20 -29.28 -9.72 -2.37
C TRP A 20 -29.73 -11.00 -3.09
N PRO A 21 -31.05 -11.32 -3.18
CA PRO A 21 -31.51 -12.52 -3.89
C PRO A 21 -31.07 -12.54 -5.36
N GLU A 22 -31.05 -11.39 -6.03
CA GLU A 22 -30.65 -11.27 -7.44
C GLU A 22 -29.14 -11.50 -7.62
N TRP A 23 -28.34 -11.16 -6.61
CA TRP A 23 -26.88 -11.36 -6.62
C TRP A 23 -26.48 -12.83 -6.49
N THR A 24 -27.32 -13.66 -5.89
CA THR A 24 -27.05 -15.10 -5.71
C THR A 24 -26.98 -15.86 -7.03
N TRP A 25 -27.63 -15.36 -8.09
CA TRP A 25 -27.63 -15.98 -9.41
C TRP A 25 -26.26 -15.90 -10.12
N PRO A 26 -25.66 -14.70 -10.32
CA PRO A 26 -24.32 -14.59 -10.89
C PRO A 26 -23.22 -15.05 -9.92
N GLU A 27 -23.48 -15.03 -8.61
CA GLU A 27 -22.49 -15.35 -7.57
C GLU A 27 -23.03 -16.39 -6.55
N PRO A 28 -22.98 -17.70 -6.87
CA PRO A 28 -23.53 -18.75 -6.02
C PRO A 28 -22.94 -18.82 -4.61
N SER A 29 -21.70 -18.33 -4.41
CA SER A 29 -21.07 -18.25 -3.08
C SER A 29 -21.77 -17.29 -2.13
N LEU A 30 -22.63 -16.39 -2.64
CA LEU A 30 -23.47 -15.49 -1.84
C LEU A 30 -24.81 -16.12 -1.44
N ALA A 31 -25.23 -17.21 -2.09
CA ALA A 31 -26.53 -17.86 -1.87
C ALA A 31 -26.70 -18.46 -0.46
N GLN A 32 -25.59 -18.69 0.25
CA GLN A 32 -25.59 -19.16 1.63
C GLN A 32 -25.93 -18.06 2.65
N PHE A 33 -26.05 -16.81 2.21
CA PHE A 33 -26.39 -15.67 3.05
C PHE A 33 -27.68 -15.02 2.58
N SER A 34 -28.42 -14.46 3.53
CA SER A 34 -29.66 -13.73 3.32
C SER A 34 -29.48 -12.20 3.34
N SER A 35 -28.34 -11.71 3.84
CA SER A 35 -28.05 -10.28 3.98
C SER A 35 -26.56 -10.00 4.12
N SER A 36 -26.19 -8.74 3.92
CA SER A 36 -24.85 -8.21 4.17
C SER A 36 -24.42 -8.32 5.64
N GLN A 37 -25.37 -8.21 6.58
CA GLN A 37 -25.12 -8.36 8.02
C GLN A 37 -24.76 -9.81 8.39
N GLU A 38 -25.37 -10.79 7.73
CA GLU A 38 -25.05 -12.19 7.93
C GLU A 38 -23.62 -12.51 7.48
N VAL A 39 -23.21 -11.95 6.32
CA VAL A 39 -21.81 -12.04 5.86
C VAL A 39 -20.87 -11.42 6.89
N ALA A 40 -21.16 -10.21 7.38
CA ALA A 40 -20.32 -9.56 8.38
C ALA A 40 -20.13 -10.40 9.65
N SER A 41 -21.19 -11.10 10.08
CA SER A 41 -21.17 -11.96 11.27
C SER A 41 -20.38 -13.26 11.01
N TRP A 42 -20.62 -13.91 9.88
CA TRP A 42 -19.95 -15.15 9.47
C TRP A 42 -18.43 -15.00 9.34
N ARG A 43 -17.96 -13.85 8.85
CA ARG A 43 -16.52 -13.55 8.69
C ARG A 43 -15.73 -13.60 9.99
N GLY A 44 -16.38 -13.49 11.16
CA GLY A 44 -15.73 -13.65 12.46
C GLY A 44 -15.19 -15.06 12.72
N THR A 45 -15.73 -16.06 12.02
CA THR A 45 -15.40 -17.49 12.20
C THR A 45 -14.96 -18.18 10.91
N ALA A 46 -15.07 -17.50 9.77
CA ALA A 46 -14.73 -18.03 8.45
C ALA A 46 -13.24 -18.30 8.27
N LEU A 47 -12.90 -19.28 7.43
CA LEU A 47 -11.53 -19.46 6.96
C LEU A 47 -11.16 -18.34 5.98
N TRP A 48 -9.87 -17.97 5.96
CA TRP A 48 -9.42 -16.83 5.13
C TRP A 48 -9.64 -17.05 3.63
N GLN A 49 -9.62 -18.30 3.16
CA GLN A 49 -9.91 -18.64 1.76
C GLN A 49 -11.38 -18.38 1.41
N GLU A 50 -12.30 -18.81 2.27
CA GLU A 50 -13.74 -18.62 2.09
C GLU A 50 -14.10 -17.13 2.16
N ASP A 51 -13.55 -16.42 3.16
CA ASP A 51 -13.69 -14.95 3.28
C ASP A 51 -13.26 -14.26 1.99
N ARG A 52 -12.10 -14.66 1.45
CA ARG A 52 -11.56 -14.12 0.21
C ARG A 52 -12.50 -14.39 -0.98
N GLU A 53 -13.05 -15.59 -1.10
CA GLU A 53 -13.96 -15.93 -2.20
C GLU A 53 -15.24 -15.08 -2.16
N VAL A 54 -15.83 -14.89 -0.98
CA VAL A 54 -17.01 -14.02 -0.79
C VAL A 54 -16.68 -12.56 -1.14
N LEU A 55 -15.54 -12.04 -0.67
CA LEU A 55 -15.10 -10.69 -1.03
C LEU A 55 -14.86 -10.53 -2.53
N LEU A 56 -14.32 -11.54 -3.21
CA LEU A 56 -14.13 -11.50 -4.67
C LEU A 56 -15.45 -11.57 -5.44
N ALA A 57 -16.42 -12.35 -4.96
CA ALA A 57 -17.77 -12.39 -5.52
C ALA A 57 -18.47 -11.03 -5.43
N LEU A 58 -18.48 -10.44 -4.24
CA LEU A 58 -18.97 -9.06 -4.04
C LEU A 58 -18.18 -8.05 -4.89
N GLY A 59 -16.87 -8.26 -5.03
CA GLY A 59 -15.98 -7.48 -5.89
C GLY A 59 -16.40 -7.48 -7.35
N ARG A 60 -16.77 -8.64 -7.90
CA ARG A 60 -17.25 -8.74 -9.29
C ARG A 60 -18.58 -8.01 -9.49
N LEU A 61 -19.46 -8.00 -8.48
CA LEU A 61 -20.70 -7.22 -8.52
C LEU A 61 -20.46 -5.71 -8.61
N THR A 62 -19.31 -5.20 -8.13
CA THR A 62 -18.95 -3.77 -8.31
C THR A 62 -18.72 -3.38 -9.78
N LEU A 63 -18.46 -4.36 -10.65
CA LEU A 63 -18.24 -4.15 -12.07
C LEU A 63 -19.55 -4.05 -12.85
N VAL A 64 -20.65 -4.56 -12.29
CA VAL A 64 -22.00 -4.50 -12.88
C VAL A 64 -22.62 -3.14 -12.51
N ASP A 65 -23.03 -2.35 -13.51
CA ASP A 65 -23.50 -0.97 -13.27
C ASP A 65 -24.67 -0.90 -12.28
N GLU A 66 -25.64 -1.81 -12.39
CA GLU A 66 -26.85 -1.85 -11.56
C GLU A 66 -26.54 -2.14 -10.07
N SER A 67 -25.57 -3.03 -9.82
CA SER A 67 -25.18 -3.45 -8.47
C SER A 67 -23.98 -2.67 -7.92
N ARG A 68 -23.34 -1.81 -8.73
CA ARG A 68 -22.03 -1.22 -8.40
C ARG A 68 -22.02 -0.52 -7.05
N THR A 69 -22.98 0.38 -6.84
CA THR A 69 -23.00 1.26 -5.67
C THR A 69 -23.31 0.49 -4.39
N SER A 70 -24.34 -0.37 -4.43
CA SER A 70 -24.75 -1.20 -3.29
C SER A 70 -23.71 -2.27 -2.95
N ALA A 71 -23.12 -2.95 -3.94
CA ALA A 71 -22.03 -3.90 -3.72
C ALA A 71 -20.77 -3.22 -3.16
N THR A 72 -20.45 -2.00 -3.63
CA THR A 72 -19.37 -1.19 -3.07
C THR A 72 -19.64 -0.85 -1.61
N ALA A 73 -20.86 -0.46 -1.26
CA ALA A 73 -21.23 -0.17 0.13
C ALA A 73 -21.06 -1.39 1.05
N VAL A 74 -21.47 -2.58 0.59
CA VAL A 74 -21.23 -3.84 1.33
C VAL A 74 -19.74 -4.09 1.51
N LEU A 75 -18.92 -3.98 0.46
CA LEU A 75 -17.48 -4.17 0.58
C LEU A 75 -16.82 -3.15 1.51
N VAL A 76 -17.23 -1.89 1.44
CA VAL A 76 -16.77 -0.84 2.36
C VAL A 76 -17.12 -1.19 3.80
N SER A 77 -18.35 -1.63 4.08
CA SER A 77 -18.78 -2.00 5.43
C SER A 77 -18.00 -3.21 5.98
N LEU A 78 -17.69 -4.18 5.12
CA LEU A 78 -16.89 -5.37 5.46
C LEU A 78 -15.41 -5.04 5.71
N VAL A 79 -14.84 -4.07 4.99
CA VAL A 79 -13.42 -3.67 5.14
C VAL A 79 -13.22 -2.63 6.25
N LEU A 80 -14.29 -1.91 6.62
CA LEU A 80 -14.28 -0.83 7.59
C LEU A 80 -13.51 -1.12 8.90
N PRO A 81 -13.64 -2.28 9.56
CA PRO A 81 -12.90 -2.55 10.81
C PRO A 81 -11.38 -2.44 10.64
N ALA A 82 -10.85 -2.86 9.49
CA ALA A 82 -9.43 -2.73 9.19
C ALA A 82 -9.02 -1.26 9.01
N CYS A 83 -9.87 -0.45 8.39
CA CYS A 83 -9.65 1.00 8.27
C CYS A 83 -9.75 1.72 9.62
N GLU A 84 -10.72 1.37 10.47
CA GLU A 84 -10.85 1.94 11.81
C GLU A 84 -9.62 1.67 12.68
N SER A 85 -8.99 0.50 12.54
CA SER A 85 -7.72 0.21 13.22
C SER A 85 -6.59 1.16 12.78
N VAL A 86 -6.53 1.49 11.49
CA VAL A 86 -5.52 2.41 10.90
C VAL A 86 -5.75 3.84 11.39
N VAL A 87 -7.00 4.28 11.46
CA VAL A 87 -7.41 5.60 11.94
C VAL A 87 -7.17 5.74 13.44
N SER A 88 -7.53 4.72 14.24
CA SER A 88 -7.33 4.69 15.70
C SER A 88 -5.86 4.81 16.11
N ILE A 89 -4.93 4.25 15.33
CA ILE A 89 -3.49 4.41 15.58
C ILE A 89 -3.04 5.86 15.33
N ARG A 90 -3.56 6.50 14.28
CA ARG A 90 -3.16 7.85 13.84
C ARG A 90 -3.83 8.97 14.64
N SER A 91 -5.04 8.72 15.13
CA SER A 91 -5.79 9.68 15.93
C SER A 91 -5.14 10.02 17.27
N ARG A 92 -4.34 9.11 17.83
CA ARG A 92 -3.64 9.32 19.11
C ARG A 92 -2.80 10.60 19.17
N ASN A 93 -2.28 11.03 18.02
CA ASN A 93 -1.37 12.18 17.92
C ASN A 93 -2.00 13.37 17.17
N THR A 94 -3.30 13.33 16.86
CA THR A 94 -3.95 14.30 15.97
C THR A 94 -5.05 15.05 16.69
N ARG A 95 -5.00 16.39 16.68
CA ARG A 95 -6.02 17.24 17.32
C ARG A 95 -7.33 17.29 16.53
N ASP A 96 -7.27 17.12 15.20
CA ASP A 96 -8.45 17.12 14.33
C ASP A 96 -8.84 15.70 13.90
N PHE A 97 -9.34 14.94 14.88
CA PHE A 97 -9.78 13.57 14.65
C PHE A 97 -10.97 13.47 13.69
N ARG A 98 -11.86 14.48 13.65
CA ARG A 98 -13.05 14.44 12.80
C ARG A 98 -12.69 14.54 11.33
N HIS A 99 -11.82 15.48 10.98
CA HIS A 99 -11.33 15.61 9.60
C HIS A 99 -10.60 14.34 9.14
N LEU A 100 -9.83 13.70 10.02
CA LEU A 100 -9.20 12.41 9.73
C LEU A 100 -10.23 11.32 9.40
N GLU A 101 -11.31 11.22 10.14
CA GLU A 101 -12.37 10.22 9.90
C GLU A 101 -13.08 10.43 8.56
N GLU A 102 -13.39 11.69 8.22
CA GLU A 102 -14.03 12.06 6.95
C GLU A 102 -13.13 11.73 5.74
N VAL A 103 -11.84 12.11 5.83
CA VAL A 103 -10.87 11.81 4.78
C VAL A 103 -10.64 10.29 4.66
N ALA A 104 -10.58 9.58 5.79
CA ALA A 104 -10.44 8.12 5.78
C ALA A 104 -11.64 7.42 5.13
N ALA A 105 -12.86 7.90 5.38
CA ALA A 105 -14.07 7.42 4.74
C ALA A 105 -14.01 7.58 3.21
N GLY A 106 -13.62 8.77 2.72
CA GLY A 106 -13.46 9.03 1.28
C GLY A 106 -12.40 8.15 0.61
N TYR A 107 -11.24 7.97 1.25
CA TYR A 107 -10.20 7.08 0.74
C TYR A 107 -10.61 5.61 0.80
N LEU A 108 -11.32 5.16 1.83
CA LEU A 108 -11.82 3.79 1.91
C LEU A 108 -12.78 3.47 0.76
N TRP A 109 -13.74 4.35 0.50
CA TRP A 109 -14.65 4.21 -0.65
C TRP A 109 -13.87 4.15 -1.96
N SER A 110 -12.97 5.11 -2.18
CA SER A 110 -12.18 5.22 -3.40
C SER A 110 -11.30 3.98 -3.64
N GLU A 111 -10.66 3.45 -2.59
CA GLU A 111 -9.79 2.28 -2.68
C GLU A 111 -10.58 0.99 -2.94
N VAL A 112 -11.81 0.85 -2.43
CA VAL A 112 -12.69 -0.28 -2.74
C VAL A 112 -13.13 -0.23 -4.21
N VAL A 113 -13.54 0.94 -4.70
CA VAL A 113 -13.95 1.15 -6.10
C VAL A 113 -12.79 0.87 -7.07
N GLN A 114 -11.58 1.30 -6.73
CA GLN A 114 -10.39 1.13 -7.58
C GLN A 114 -9.67 -0.21 -7.36
N TYR A 115 -10.15 -1.07 -6.47
CA TYR A 115 -9.50 -2.34 -6.21
C TYR A 115 -9.63 -3.27 -7.44
N PRO A 116 -8.54 -3.93 -7.87
CA PRO A 116 -8.58 -4.78 -9.06
C PRO A 116 -9.27 -6.12 -8.76
N TRP A 117 -10.60 -6.14 -8.67
CA TRP A 117 -11.39 -7.33 -8.31
C TRP A 117 -11.20 -8.51 -9.29
N ASN A 118 -10.91 -8.24 -10.56
CA ASN A 118 -10.59 -9.26 -11.58
C ASN A 118 -9.18 -9.84 -11.47
N ALA A 119 -8.26 -9.11 -10.85
CA ALA A 119 -6.86 -9.48 -10.70
C ALA A 119 -6.37 -9.07 -9.31
N PRO A 120 -6.89 -9.70 -8.24
CA PRO A 120 -6.68 -9.25 -6.88
C PRO A 120 -5.20 -9.32 -6.50
N LEU A 121 -4.76 -8.35 -5.71
CA LEU A 121 -3.40 -8.36 -5.17
C LEU A 121 -3.15 -9.61 -4.33
N ARG A 122 -1.86 -10.00 -4.22
CA ARG A 122 -1.45 -11.07 -3.30
C ARG A 122 -1.69 -10.62 -1.85
N GLY A 123 -2.16 -11.55 -1.02
CA GLY A 123 -2.45 -11.34 0.40
C GLY A 123 -3.93 -11.21 0.73
N TRP A 124 -4.22 -10.79 1.96
CA TRP A 124 -5.57 -10.63 2.48
C TRP A 124 -6.16 -9.26 2.10
N ILE A 125 -7.33 -9.26 1.46
CA ILE A 125 -7.92 -8.09 0.80
C ILE A 125 -8.18 -6.92 1.76
N PRO A 126 -8.84 -7.11 2.92
CA PRO A 126 -9.11 -6.00 3.85
C PRO A 126 -7.84 -5.31 4.34
N GLN A 127 -6.81 -6.07 4.66
CA GLN A 127 -5.51 -5.51 5.06
C GLN A 127 -4.81 -4.80 3.90
N GLY A 128 -4.94 -5.32 2.67
CA GLY A 128 -4.43 -4.67 1.46
C GLY A 128 -5.02 -3.28 1.25
N ILE A 129 -6.35 -3.17 1.36
CA ILE A 129 -7.09 -1.91 1.24
C ILE A 129 -6.73 -0.97 2.40
N ALA A 130 -6.77 -1.44 3.65
CA ALA A 130 -6.43 -0.63 4.82
C ALA A 130 -5.00 -0.06 4.77
N ARG A 131 -4.03 -0.82 4.23
CA ARG A 131 -2.66 -0.32 4.00
C ARG A 131 -2.60 0.79 2.94
N ARG A 132 -3.45 0.74 1.92
CA ARG A 132 -3.51 1.80 0.91
C ARG A 132 -4.16 3.06 1.48
N VAL A 133 -5.27 2.91 2.19
CA VAL A 133 -5.91 4.01 2.93
C VAL A 133 -4.92 4.63 3.91
N GLY A 134 -4.21 3.83 4.72
CA GLY A 134 -3.19 4.35 5.65
C GLY A 134 -2.10 5.16 4.95
N ARG A 135 -1.62 4.71 3.79
CA ARG A 135 -0.63 5.47 3.00
C ARG A 135 -1.19 6.73 2.38
N ALA A 136 -2.47 6.75 2.01
CA ALA A 136 -3.14 7.94 1.51
C ALA A 136 -3.29 8.98 2.64
N LEU A 137 -3.72 8.54 3.83
CA LEU A 137 -3.77 9.37 5.03
C LEU A 137 -2.39 9.91 5.42
N ASP A 138 -1.36 9.08 5.38
CA ASP A 138 0.01 9.52 5.69
C ASP A 138 0.50 10.62 4.73
N ARG A 139 0.06 10.59 3.47
CA ARG A 139 0.35 11.64 2.49
C ARG A 139 -0.48 12.89 2.76
N GLU A 140 -1.77 12.75 3.01
CA GLU A 140 -2.68 13.87 3.25
C GLU A 140 -2.25 14.68 4.48
N PHE A 141 -1.98 13.99 5.59
CA PHE A 141 -1.66 14.61 6.88
C PHE A 141 -0.16 14.80 7.12
N GLY A 142 0.69 14.47 6.13
CA GLY A 142 2.15 14.65 6.25
C GLY A 142 2.81 13.72 7.26
N TRP A 143 2.21 12.57 7.59
CA TRP A 143 2.78 11.62 8.53
C TRP A 143 3.87 10.76 7.88
N GLY A 144 5.13 10.97 8.29
CA GLY A 144 6.30 10.19 7.87
C GLY A 144 7.29 10.96 6.98
N GLU A 145 8.55 10.53 6.97
CA GLU A 145 9.66 11.20 6.24
C GLU A 145 9.38 11.40 4.73
N ALA A 146 8.63 10.49 4.10
CA ALA A 146 8.35 10.55 2.67
C ALA A 146 7.21 11.54 2.33
N SER A 147 6.22 11.71 3.20
CA SER A 147 5.12 12.65 2.99
C SER A 147 5.51 14.08 3.38
N GLU A 148 6.36 14.26 4.40
CA GLU A 148 7.01 15.56 4.66
C GLU A 148 7.81 16.05 3.45
N ARG A 149 8.53 15.15 2.75
CA ARG A 149 9.28 15.50 1.55
C ARG A 149 8.36 15.92 0.40
N VAL A 150 7.28 15.17 0.14
CA VAL A 150 6.30 15.50 -0.91
C VAL A 150 5.54 16.80 -0.60
N TRP A 151 5.21 17.05 0.67
CA TRP A 151 4.60 18.31 1.09
C TRP A 151 5.58 19.49 0.98
N ARG A 152 6.84 19.33 1.41
CA ARG A 152 7.90 20.35 1.21
C ARG A 152 8.16 20.64 -0.26
N GLU A 153 8.10 19.63 -1.12
CA GLU A 153 8.26 19.76 -2.58
C GLU A 153 7.04 20.43 -3.26
N ARG A 154 5.85 20.43 -2.62
CA ARG A 154 4.60 20.99 -3.19
C ARG A 154 4.14 22.31 -2.56
N ALA A 155 4.56 22.64 -1.35
CA ALA A 155 4.00 23.75 -0.58
C ALA A 155 4.49 25.16 -0.99
N ALA A 156 5.41 25.29 -1.94
CA ALA A 156 5.82 26.61 -2.44
C ALA A 156 6.24 26.54 -3.91
N VAL A 157 5.27 26.41 -4.82
CA VAL A 157 5.53 26.62 -6.25
C VAL A 157 4.74 27.87 -6.65
N SER A 158 5.44 28.99 -6.84
CA SER A 158 4.85 30.18 -7.45
C SER A 158 4.42 29.84 -8.89
N PRO A 159 3.40 30.49 -9.46
CA PRO A 159 2.92 30.22 -10.82
C PRO A 159 4.03 30.23 -11.88
N GLU A 160 5.04 31.11 -11.69
CA GLU A 160 6.22 31.23 -12.55
C GLU A 160 7.18 30.04 -12.49
N ALA A 161 7.16 29.26 -11.40
CA ALA A 161 7.94 28.03 -11.26
C ALA A 161 7.25 26.83 -11.94
N LEU A 162 5.92 26.86 -12.07
CA LEU A 162 5.11 25.85 -12.74
C LEU A 162 5.40 25.80 -14.26
N GLU A 163 5.69 26.94 -14.86
CA GLU A 163 6.12 27.03 -16.28
C GLU A 163 7.55 26.51 -16.52
N ARG A 164 8.35 26.35 -15.46
CA ARG A 164 9.70 25.76 -15.53
C ARG A 164 9.74 24.29 -15.14
N VAL A 165 8.62 23.71 -14.70
CA VAL A 165 8.53 22.27 -14.48
C VAL A 165 8.53 21.61 -15.86
N PRO A 166 9.55 20.80 -16.22
CA PRO A 166 9.53 20.09 -17.48
C PRO A 166 8.32 19.16 -17.46
N ALA A 167 7.39 19.35 -18.41
CA ALA A 167 6.34 18.38 -18.67
C ALA A 167 7.00 17.01 -18.78
N GLY A 168 6.60 16.08 -17.91
CA GLY A 168 7.29 14.81 -17.70
C GLY A 168 7.52 14.03 -18.99
N ARG A 169 8.67 14.25 -19.62
CA ARG A 169 9.37 13.21 -20.34
C ARG A 169 10.18 12.48 -19.28
N SER A 170 9.64 11.36 -18.82
CA SER A 170 10.43 10.31 -18.18
C SER A 170 11.44 9.79 -19.19
N ASN A 171 12.47 10.57 -19.46
CA ASN A 171 13.73 10.09 -19.98
C ASN A 171 14.59 9.76 -18.76
N ARG A 172 14.14 8.78 -17.96
CA ARG A 172 15.10 8.02 -17.16
C ARG A 172 15.84 7.17 -18.18
N GLU A 173 16.86 7.74 -18.81
CA GLU A 173 17.98 6.91 -19.21
C GLU A 173 18.36 6.14 -17.95
N ALA A 174 18.22 4.81 -18.02
CA ALA A 174 18.77 3.97 -16.99
C ALA A 174 20.26 4.35 -16.93
N LEU A 175 20.67 5.03 -15.85
CA LEU A 175 22.09 5.21 -15.56
C LEU A 175 22.72 3.84 -15.77
N GLN A 176 23.67 3.75 -16.70
CA GLN A 176 24.32 2.48 -16.96
C GLN A 176 24.89 2.02 -15.63
N SER A 177 24.66 0.76 -15.26
CA SER A 177 25.00 0.21 -13.94
C SER A 177 26.46 0.49 -13.54
N SER A 178 27.33 0.64 -14.54
CA SER A 178 28.73 1.07 -14.44
C SER A 178 28.92 2.49 -13.89
N GLU A 179 28.13 3.46 -14.31
CA GLU A 179 28.24 4.86 -13.86
C GLU A 179 27.84 5.02 -12.40
N LEU A 180 26.77 4.34 -11.97
CA LEU A 180 26.36 4.28 -10.57
C LEU A 180 27.39 3.58 -9.69
N TYR A 181 28.03 2.52 -10.21
CA TYR A 181 29.11 1.81 -9.52
C TYR A 181 30.33 2.72 -9.31
N TRP A 182 30.73 3.43 -10.36
CA TRP A 182 31.85 4.37 -10.29
C TRP A 182 31.57 5.56 -9.38
N TRP A 183 30.37 6.14 -9.44
CA TRP A 183 29.95 7.20 -8.54
C TRP A 183 29.98 6.75 -7.07
N ALA A 184 29.48 5.54 -6.78
CA ALA A 184 29.45 5.01 -5.41
C ALA A 184 30.86 4.82 -4.81
N LEU A 185 31.83 4.41 -5.62
CA LEU A 185 33.22 4.24 -5.19
C LEU A 185 33.98 5.57 -5.09
N SER A 186 33.80 6.46 -6.05
CA SER A 186 34.63 7.67 -6.20
C SER A 186 34.07 8.87 -5.45
N GLU A 187 32.78 9.15 -5.59
CA GLU A 187 32.15 10.35 -5.01
C GLU A 187 31.47 10.05 -3.69
N ALA A 188 30.77 8.91 -3.58
CA ALA A 188 30.09 8.54 -2.35
C ALA A 188 31.02 7.87 -1.32
N GLY A 189 32.26 7.55 -1.69
CA GLY A 189 33.28 6.98 -0.80
C GLY A 189 32.89 5.65 -0.15
N LEU A 190 32.00 4.88 -0.78
CA LEU A 190 31.58 3.58 -0.25
C LEU A 190 32.72 2.56 -0.47
N PRO A 191 33.14 1.79 0.56
CA PRO A 191 34.16 0.78 0.38
C PRO A 191 33.68 -0.30 -0.59
N ARG A 192 34.59 -0.78 -1.43
CA ARG A 192 34.29 -1.76 -2.49
C ARG A 192 33.57 -3.00 -1.98
N GLU A 193 33.95 -3.49 -0.80
CA GLU A 193 33.33 -4.67 -0.17
C GLU A 193 31.84 -4.44 0.16
N ASP A 194 31.46 -3.23 0.58
CA ASP A 194 30.06 -2.90 0.88
C ASP A 194 29.25 -2.71 -0.40
N LEU A 195 29.88 -2.21 -1.47
CA LEU A 195 29.26 -2.09 -2.78
C LEU A 195 29.04 -3.47 -3.42
N ASP A 196 30.05 -4.34 -3.37
CA ASP A 196 29.97 -5.72 -3.88
C ASP A 196 28.92 -6.53 -3.10
N LEU A 197 28.81 -6.29 -1.78
CA LEU A 197 27.73 -6.85 -0.96
C LEU A 197 26.34 -6.41 -1.43
N LEU A 198 26.14 -5.11 -1.71
CA LEU A 198 24.86 -4.59 -2.21
C LEU A 198 24.50 -5.16 -3.58
N VAL A 199 25.48 -5.35 -4.46
CA VAL A 199 25.29 -6.00 -5.77
C VAL A 199 24.90 -7.47 -5.59
N ALA A 200 25.59 -8.22 -4.73
CA ALA A 200 25.27 -9.62 -4.46
C ALA A 200 23.85 -9.81 -3.88
N LEU A 201 23.43 -8.90 -2.99
CA LEU A 201 22.07 -8.86 -2.46
C LEU A 201 21.03 -8.50 -3.53
N ALA A 202 21.34 -7.55 -4.43
CA ALA A 202 20.46 -7.15 -5.52
C ALA A 202 20.26 -8.27 -6.55
N VAL A 203 21.31 -9.01 -6.90
CA VAL A 203 21.22 -10.20 -7.76
C VAL A 203 20.39 -11.29 -7.08
N SER A 204 20.69 -11.60 -5.82
CA SER A 204 19.98 -12.63 -5.05
C SER A 204 18.48 -12.32 -4.89
N ALA A 205 18.12 -11.05 -4.71
CA ALA A 205 16.72 -10.60 -4.63
C ALA A 205 16.01 -10.64 -6.00
N SER A 206 16.73 -10.39 -7.09
CA SER A 206 16.19 -10.43 -8.46
C SER A 206 15.86 -11.87 -8.89
N ASP A 207 16.72 -12.84 -8.54
CA ASP A 207 16.51 -14.26 -8.83
C ASP A 207 15.27 -14.86 -8.11
N GLU A 208 14.84 -14.25 -6.99
CA GLU A 208 13.64 -14.68 -6.26
C GLU A 208 12.33 -14.10 -6.80
N GLY A 209 12.38 -13.28 -7.86
CA GLY A 209 11.20 -12.55 -8.32
C GLY A 209 10.69 -11.53 -7.29
N ALA A 210 11.56 -11.07 -6.37
CA ALA A 210 11.25 -10.02 -5.43
C ALA A 210 11.12 -8.68 -6.18
N THR A 211 9.93 -8.47 -6.75
CA THR A 211 9.58 -7.30 -7.56
C THR A 211 9.67 -6.01 -6.72
N ALA A 212 10.81 -5.33 -6.84
CA ALA A 212 11.06 -3.89 -6.92
C ALA A 212 10.05 -2.90 -6.29
N ARG A 213 9.46 -3.20 -5.12
CA ARG A 213 8.66 -2.24 -4.35
C ARG A 213 9.15 -2.24 -2.91
N ALA A 214 10.02 -1.26 -2.66
CA ALA A 214 10.71 -0.95 -1.41
C ALA A 214 12.09 -1.61 -1.25
N SER A 215 12.99 -0.86 -0.61
CA SER A 215 14.31 -1.28 -0.09
C SER A 215 14.31 -2.58 0.71
N ALA A 216 13.14 -3.09 1.08
CA ALA A 216 12.91 -4.38 1.69
C ALA A 216 13.32 -5.58 0.81
N GLY A 217 13.46 -5.42 -0.51
CA GLY A 217 13.88 -6.51 -1.41
C GLY A 217 15.34 -6.91 -1.24
N ILE A 218 16.26 -5.93 -1.20
CA ILE A 218 17.71 -6.17 -1.07
C ILE A 218 18.14 -6.46 0.37
N THR A 219 17.39 -5.98 1.36
CA THR A 219 17.63 -6.30 2.78
C THR A 219 16.70 -7.41 3.29
N ALA A 220 16.05 -8.17 2.39
CA ALA A 220 15.19 -9.28 2.77
C ALA A 220 16.01 -10.37 3.47
N ARG A 221 15.47 -10.96 4.54
CA ARG A 221 16.16 -12.02 5.28
C ARG A 221 16.59 -13.18 4.37
N ALA A 222 15.77 -13.53 3.38
CA ALA A 222 16.08 -14.59 2.40
C ALA A 222 17.29 -14.27 1.51
N ALA A 223 17.45 -13.02 1.08
CA ALA A 223 18.62 -12.56 0.34
C ALA A 223 19.88 -12.50 1.24
N CYS A 224 19.74 -11.99 2.47
CA CYS A 224 20.84 -11.93 3.43
C CYS A 224 21.36 -13.32 3.82
N LEU A 225 20.48 -14.32 3.94
CA LEU A 225 20.88 -15.71 4.24
C LEU A 225 21.71 -16.34 3.12
N ARG A 226 21.43 -16.01 1.85
CA ARG A 226 22.17 -16.55 0.70
C ARG A 226 23.51 -15.88 0.48
N VAL A 227 23.63 -14.61 0.86
CA VAL A 227 24.86 -13.83 0.70
C VAL A 227 25.77 -13.93 1.93
N ALA A 228 25.27 -14.40 3.09
CA ALA A 228 26.06 -14.55 4.30
C ALA A 228 27.25 -15.51 4.12
N GLY A 229 28.45 -15.02 4.42
CA GLY A 229 29.67 -15.80 4.39
C GLY A 229 29.83 -16.71 5.62
N PRO A 230 30.85 -17.59 5.63
CA PRO A 230 31.15 -18.44 6.77
C PRO A 230 31.46 -17.60 8.02
N GLY A 231 30.64 -17.75 9.08
CA GLY A 231 30.79 -17.00 10.33
C GLY A 231 30.01 -15.70 10.43
N GLU A 232 29.26 -15.31 9.39
CA GLU A 232 28.37 -14.14 9.42
C GLU A 232 26.90 -14.55 9.56
N SER A 233 26.15 -13.78 10.35
CA SER A 233 24.70 -13.95 10.45
C SER A 233 23.96 -13.09 9.43
N ALA A 234 22.78 -13.53 9.00
CA ALA A 234 21.92 -12.73 8.12
C ALA A 234 21.59 -11.35 8.70
N ASP A 235 21.54 -11.21 10.03
CA ASP A 235 21.27 -9.94 10.72
C ASP A 235 22.49 -9.00 10.65
N GLN A 236 23.71 -9.54 10.69
CA GLN A 236 24.94 -8.78 10.48
C GLN A 236 25.04 -8.28 9.03
N VAL A 237 24.76 -9.16 8.06
CA VAL A 237 24.69 -8.82 6.63
C VAL A 237 23.63 -7.74 6.38
N GLN A 238 22.44 -7.89 6.97
CA GLN A 238 21.36 -6.91 6.86
C GLN A 238 21.76 -5.56 7.47
N SER A 239 22.37 -5.56 8.65
CA SER A 239 22.82 -4.34 9.33
C SER A 239 23.90 -3.60 8.53
N ARG A 240 24.82 -4.35 7.90
CA ARG A 240 25.86 -3.82 7.02
C ARG A 240 25.27 -3.22 5.74
N ALA A 241 24.34 -3.92 5.09
CA ALA A 241 23.63 -3.42 3.91
C ALA A 241 22.82 -2.14 4.21
N ILE A 242 22.13 -2.07 5.34
CA ILE A 242 21.39 -0.87 5.77
C ILE A 242 22.35 0.31 5.97
N ARG A 243 23.53 0.06 6.56
CA ARG A 243 24.55 1.10 6.76
C ARG A 243 25.10 1.64 5.44
N ALA A 244 25.42 0.75 4.51
CA ALA A 244 25.90 1.10 3.17
C ALA A 244 24.85 1.91 2.38
N LEU A 245 23.58 1.51 2.41
CA LEU A 245 22.48 2.25 1.78
C LEU A 245 22.26 3.63 2.41
N LYS A 246 22.40 3.75 3.74
CA LYS A 246 22.35 5.04 4.44
C LYS A 246 23.49 5.95 4.00
N HIS A 247 24.69 5.40 3.82
CA HIS A 247 25.86 6.14 3.34
C HIS A 247 25.65 6.68 1.92
N LEU A 248 25.21 5.83 0.99
CA LEU A 248 24.88 6.24 -0.38
C LEU A 248 23.76 7.28 -0.42
N ARG A 249 22.75 7.14 0.45
CA ARG A 249 21.65 8.10 0.54
C ARG A 249 22.11 9.46 1.07
N ALA A 250 23.04 9.49 2.03
CA ALA A 250 23.62 10.72 2.54
C ALA A 250 24.50 11.40 1.48
N ALA A 251 25.31 10.64 0.74
CA ALA A 251 26.14 11.17 -0.34
C ALA A 251 25.33 11.68 -1.55
N ALA A 252 24.16 11.09 -1.81
CA ALA A 252 23.27 11.52 -2.90
C ALA A 252 22.42 12.75 -2.57
N GLN A 253 22.43 13.24 -1.33
CA GLN A 253 21.76 14.49 -0.97
C GLN A 253 22.68 15.67 -1.34
N PRO A 254 22.22 16.66 -2.12
CA PRO A 254 23.03 17.83 -2.44
C PRO A 254 23.39 18.55 -1.14
N ALA A 255 24.66 18.95 -1.01
CA ALA A 255 25.10 19.83 0.07
C ALA A 255 24.24 21.09 0.04
N ALA A 256 23.59 21.38 1.17
CA ALA A 256 22.76 22.57 1.35
C ALA A 256 23.59 23.86 1.24
#